data_AF-C0W8J6-F1
#
_entry.id   AF-C0W8J6-F1
#
_cell.length_a   1.000
_cell.length_b   1.000
_cell.length_c   1.000
_cell.angle_alpha   90.00
_cell.angle_beta   90.00
_cell.angle_gamma   90.00
#
_symmetry.space_group_name_H-M   'P 1'
#
loop_
_entity.id
_entity.type
_entity.pdbx_description
1 polymer ?
#
loop_
_entity_poly.entity_id
_entity_poly.type
_entity_poly.pdbx_seq_one_letter_code
_entity_poly.pdbx_strand_id
1 'polypeptide(L)'
;MTQAPSTAAGITVPPRGIAQYDALVAQARAQSPWQLSGQAAAVPDHQASSTPLAGPAMQDARPRARYLPDLDLLARILSVPVRAQATTQSGLLGKGLDAWFAHEFRRAGFDPDAVWPRAQDPRVLPTDLTALLEGLPAPLRRELERRLGRMRSVAPQDARILGRAYTKQVDVVMSSWQTGPELLLSTKSQSGSFGNNLANRFEEAYGDAGNLRARYPLAAVGFAFVVSAAILAEPTQVDKAVDMMLKLRDRGDGNGYTTTTLICYEPLPGGEVRLRPEVFPSELGPGPFMEAMIDTILQAAPSTRHGRVRELRRHGTATLGS
;
A
#
# COMPACT_ATOMS: atom_id res chain seq x y z
N MET A 1 -0.23 -13.22 -59.88
CA MET A 1 0.23 -12.18 -58.94
C MET A 1 -0.72 -12.19 -57.76
N THR A 2 -0.30 -12.86 -56.68
CA THR A 2 -1.12 -13.08 -55.48
C THR A 2 -0.87 -11.91 -54.53
N GLN A 3 -1.86 -11.05 -54.31
CA GLN A 3 -1.76 -9.98 -53.32
C GLN A 3 -1.74 -10.59 -51.91
N ALA A 4 -0.70 -10.28 -51.15
CA ALA A 4 -0.59 -10.60 -49.74
C ALA A 4 -1.61 -9.78 -48.93
N PRO A 5 -2.20 -10.33 -47.85
CA PRO A 5 -3.06 -9.56 -46.96
C PRO A 5 -2.23 -8.58 -46.14
N SER A 6 -2.65 -7.32 -46.16
CA SER A 6 -2.16 -6.25 -45.31
C SER A 6 -2.44 -6.57 -43.84
N THR A 7 -1.38 -6.69 -43.04
CA THR A 7 -1.44 -6.74 -41.58
C THR A 7 -1.85 -5.38 -41.06
N ALA A 8 -3.14 -5.21 -40.77
CA ALA A 8 -3.62 -4.07 -39.99
C ALA A 8 -3.02 -4.14 -38.58
N ALA A 9 -2.12 -3.21 -38.27
CA ALA A 9 -1.66 -2.96 -36.91
C ALA A 9 -2.89 -2.62 -36.05
N GLY A 10 -3.27 -3.54 -35.16
CA GLY A 10 -4.35 -3.31 -34.21
C GLY A 10 -4.04 -2.09 -33.37
N ILE A 11 -4.88 -1.05 -33.47
CA ILE A 11 -4.83 0.11 -32.59
C ILE A 11 -5.22 -0.38 -31.20
N THR A 12 -4.22 -0.63 -30.34
CA THR A 12 -4.45 -0.98 -28.94
C THR A 12 -5.03 0.24 -28.24
N VAL A 13 -6.34 0.24 -28.00
CA VAL A 13 -7.00 1.31 -27.23
C VAL A 13 -6.42 1.28 -25.81
N PRO A 14 -5.92 2.42 -25.28
CA PRO A 14 -5.36 2.45 -23.94
C PRO A 14 -6.43 2.09 -22.89
N PRO A 15 -6.05 1.38 -21.81
CA PRO A 15 -6.99 1.00 -20.76
C PRO A 15 -7.65 2.24 -20.15
N ARG A 16 -8.86 2.08 -19.59
CA ARG A 16 -9.62 3.16 -18.92
C ARG A 16 -9.95 2.79 -17.47
N GLY A 17 -10.09 3.80 -16.62
CA GLY A 17 -10.45 3.60 -15.21
C GLY A 17 -9.42 2.75 -14.46
N ILE A 18 -9.89 1.78 -13.67
CA ILE A 18 -9.04 0.95 -12.80
C ILE A 18 -7.98 0.16 -13.60
N ALA A 19 -8.29 -0.27 -14.82
CA ALA A 19 -7.35 -1.01 -15.66
C ALA A 19 -6.09 -0.20 -16.03
N GLN A 20 -6.14 1.14 -15.93
CA GLN A 20 -4.93 1.95 -16.08
C GLN A 20 -3.94 1.71 -14.95
N TYR A 21 -4.42 1.46 -13.73
CA TYR A 21 -3.55 1.17 -12.60
C TYR A 21 -2.81 -0.15 -12.79
N ASP A 22 -3.49 -1.18 -13.30
CA ASP A 22 -2.83 -2.46 -13.59
C ASP A 22 -1.74 -2.30 -14.64
N ALA A 23 -2.01 -1.53 -15.69
CA ALA A 23 -1.01 -1.25 -16.73
C ALA A 23 0.19 -0.47 -16.18
N LEU A 24 -0.05 0.53 -15.33
CA LEU A 24 1.02 1.29 -14.68
C LEU A 24 1.85 0.41 -13.74
N VAL A 25 1.20 -0.43 -12.93
CA VAL A 25 1.84 -1.40 -12.04
C VAL A 25 2.64 -2.44 -12.81
N ALA A 26 2.12 -2.95 -13.92
CA ALA A 26 2.82 -3.91 -14.77
C ALA A 26 4.05 -3.31 -15.46
N GLN A 27 4.04 -2.00 -15.72
CA GLN A 27 5.17 -1.27 -16.31
C GLN A 27 6.20 -0.81 -15.26
N ALA A 28 5.86 -0.86 -13.97
CA ALA A 28 6.75 -0.44 -12.91
C ALA A 28 7.97 -1.36 -12.82
N ARG A 29 9.14 -0.80 -12.45
CA ARG A 29 10.38 -1.57 -12.39
C ARG A 29 10.33 -2.55 -11.22
N ALA A 30 10.68 -3.81 -11.47
CA ALA A 30 10.80 -4.86 -10.44
C ALA A 30 12.09 -4.73 -9.59
N GLN A 31 12.50 -3.51 -9.24
CA GLN A 31 13.65 -3.27 -8.38
C GLN A 31 13.23 -3.41 -6.91
N SER A 32 14.11 -4.04 -6.12
CA SER A 32 13.91 -4.16 -4.67
C SER A 32 13.78 -2.77 -4.05
N PRO A 33 12.76 -2.54 -3.19
CA PRO A 33 12.60 -1.28 -2.47
C PRO A 33 13.59 -1.16 -1.30
N TRP A 34 14.28 -2.24 -0.93
CA TRP A 34 15.17 -2.24 0.22
C TRP A 34 16.58 -1.77 -0.15
N GLN A 35 17.09 -0.77 0.56
CA GLN A 35 18.46 -0.27 0.38
C GLN A 35 19.27 -0.39 1.66
N LEU A 36 20.43 -1.05 1.57
CA LEU A 36 21.34 -1.18 2.71
C LEU A 36 21.92 0.18 3.09
N SER A 37 21.91 0.48 4.39
CA SER A 37 22.60 1.63 4.99
C SER A 37 24.12 1.44 4.79
N GLY A 38 24.64 1.99 3.69
CA GLY A 38 26.05 1.82 3.25
C GLY A 38 26.28 1.98 1.75
N GLN A 39 25.23 1.86 0.92
CA GLN A 39 25.24 2.30 -0.48
C GLN A 39 24.58 3.69 -0.57
N ALA A 40 25.26 4.71 -0.05
CA ALA A 40 24.86 6.08 -0.29
C ALA A 40 25.35 6.50 -1.69
N ALA A 41 24.43 6.87 -2.58
CA ALA A 41 24.75 7.91 -3.54
C ALA A 41 25.06 9.18 -2.71
N ALA A 42 26.22 9.79 -2.95
CA ALA A 42 26.74 10.87 -2.14
C ALA A 42 25.73 12.03 -1.97
N VAL A 43 25.43 12.37 -0.72
CA VAL A 43 24.83 13.65 -0.31
C VAL A 43 25.62 14.14 0.91
N PRO A 44 25.99 15.43 1.02
CA PRO A 44 26.94 15.89 2.04
C PRO A 44 26.33 15.94 3.45
N ASP A 45 27.22 15.71 4.42
CA ASP A 45 27.04 15.81 5.86
C ASP A 45 26.31 17.08 6.34
N HIS A 46 25.36 16.89 7.27
CA HIS A 46 25.16 17.84 8.36
C HIS A 46 25.05 17.09 9.69
N GLN A 47 25.80 17.62 10.66
CA GLN A 47 26.27 17.00 11.88
C GLN A 47 25.17 16.65 12.91
N ALA A 48 25.44 15.60 13.66
CA ALA A 48 24.65 15.10 14.79
C ALA A 48 24.89 15.88 16.09
N SER A 49 23.88 15.92 16.97
CA SER A 49 24.03 15.64 18.41
C SER A 49 22.71 15.64 19.18
N SER A 50 22.37 14.49 19.76
CA SER A 50 22.02 14.27 21.20
C SER A 50 21.23 12.97 21.38
N THR A 51 21.69 12.16 22.34
CA THR A 51 21.19 10.80 22.63
C THR A 51 20.12 10.82 23.73
N PRO A 52 19.01 10.08 23.58
CA PRO A 52 17.99 9.95 24.63
C PRO A 52 18.27 8.77 25.60
N LEU A 53 17.77 8.89 26.82
CA LEU A 53 17.70 7.79 27.80
C LEU A 53 16.60 6.79 27.38
N ALA A 54 16.99 5.56 27.03
CA ALA A 54 16.07 4.43 26.85
C ALA A 54 16.65 3.16 27.49
N GLY A 55 15.80 2.36 28.12
CA GLY A 55 16.12 1.09 28.80
C GLY A 55 16.67 0.02 27.85
N PRO A 56 16.95 -1.20 28.36
CA PRO A 56 17.83 -2.16 27.69
C PRO A 56 17.12 -2.84 26.52
N ALA A 57 17.05 -2.17 25.37
CA ALA A 57 16.84 -2.81 24.09
C ALA A 57 18.20 -3.39 23.66
N MET A 58 18.30 -4.71 23.66
CA MET A 58 19.41 -5.42 23.01
C MET A 58 19.34 -5.10 21.51
N GLN A 59 20.04 -4.05 21.09
CA GLN A 59 20.09 -3.59 19.71
C GLN A 59 20.85 -4.64 18.89
N ASP A 60 20.12 -5.35 18.03
CA ASP A 60 20.73 -6.14 16.96
C ASP A 60 21.48 -5.15 16.05
N ALA A 61 22.79 -5.06 16.23
CA ALA A 61 23.69 -4.04 15.66
C ALA A 61 23.90 -4.17 14.13
N ARG A 62 23.00 -4.87 13.42
CA ARG A 62 23.08 -5.00 11.98
C ARG A 62 22.44 -3.79 11.29
N PRO A 63 23.08 -3.21 10.27
CA PRO A 63 22.46 -2.17 9.45
C PRO A 63 21.15 -2.70 8.85
N ARG A 64 20.02 -2.10 9.23
CA ARG A 64 18.72 -2.41 8.65
C ARG A 64 18.61 -1.69 7.30
N ALA A 65 18.21 -2.43 6.26
CA ALA A 65 17.86 -1.81 4.99
C ALA A 65 16.69 -0.85 5.19
N ARG A 66 16.74 0.31 4.53
CA ARG A 66 15.65 1.28 4.46
C ARG A 66 14.72 0.94 3.30
N TYR A 67 13.43 1.18 3.46
CA TYR A 67 12.44 1.02 2.42
C TYR A 67 12.31 2.30 1.60
N LEU A 68 12.51 2.20 0.29
CA LEU A 68 12.31 3.27 -0.68
C LEU A 68 11.03 3.04 -1.50
N PRO A 69 9.97 3.82 -1.22
CA PRO A 69 8.74 3.70 -1.96
C PRO A 69 8.88 4.18 -3.41
N ASP A 70 8.14 3.57 -4.35
CA ASP A 70 8.10 4.03 -5.74
C ASP A 70 7.16 5.26 -5.86
N LEU A 71 7.70 6.41 -5.49
CA LEU A 71 7.00 7.69 -5.53
C LEU A 71 6.70 8.16 -6.97
N ASP A 72 7.52 7.76 -7.94
CA ASP A 72 7.28 8.06 -9.35
C ASP A 72 6.04 7.32 -9.87
N LEU A 73 5.90 6.03 -9.51
CA LEU A 73 4.69 5.27 -9.79
C LEU A 73 3.46 5.88 -9.10
N LEU A 74 3.57 6.26 -7.82
CA LEU A 74 2.47 6.90 -7.11
C LEU A 74 2.02 8.19 -7.80
N ALA A 75 2.97 9.05 -8.22
CA ALA A 75 2.67 10.26 -8.99
C ALA A 75 1.93 9.95 -10.30
N ARG A 76 2.37 8.93 -11.04
CA ARG A 76 1.70 8.47 -12.28
C ARG A 76 0.29 7.94 -12.01
N ILE A 77 0.10 7.17 -10.93
CA ILE A 77 -1.21 6.66 -10.50
C ILE A 77 -2.14 7.81 -10.14
N LEU A 78 -1.69 8.78 -9.35
CA LEU A 78 -2.51 9.94 -8.96
C LEU A 78 -2.81 10.89 -10.13
N SER A 79 -2.01 10.87 -11.19
CA SER A 79 -2.29 11.63 -12.41
C SER A 79 -3.53 11.13 -13.16
N VAL A 80 -3.90 9.85 -13.02
CA VAL A 80 -5.11 9.28 -13.66
C VAL A 80 -6.40 9.97 -13.21
N PRO A 81 -6.74 10.00 -11.90
CA PRO A 81 -7.96 10.67 -11.43
C PRO A 81 -7.92 12.18 -11.66
N VAL A 82 -6.73 12.83 -11.60
CA VAL A 82 -6.59 14.26 -11.89
C VAL A 82 -6.92 14.58 -13.35
N ARG A 83 -6.35 13.85 -14.31
CA ARG A 83 -6.68 14.01 -15.75
C ARG A 83 -8.15 13.70 -16.05
N ALA A 84 -8.72 12.72 -15.35
CA ALA A 84 -10.12 12.36 -15.48
C ALA A 84 -11.07 13.36 -14.76
N GLN A 85 -10.53 14.38 -14.07
CA GLN A 85 -11.30 15.31 -13.23
C GLN A 85 -12.25 14.57 -12.28
N ALA A 86 -11.75 13.46 -11.73
CA ALA A 86 -12.53 12.53 -10.95
C ALA A 86 -13.02 13.17 -9.66
N THR A 87 -14.32 13.08 -9.38
CA THR A 87 -14.88 13.50 -8.10
C THR A 87 -14.57 12.46 -7.02
N THR A 88 -14.64 12.85 -5.75
CA THR A 88 -14.47 11.93 -4.60
C THR A 88 -15.43 10.74 -4.69
N GLN A 89 -16.65 10.95 -5.22
CA GLN A 89 -17.67 9.91 -5.40
C GLN A 89 -17.29 8.84 -6.45
N SER A 90 -16.38 9.15 -7.38
CA SER A 90 -15.93 8.18 -8.39
C SER A 90 -15.12 7.03 -7.79
N GLY A 91 -14.54 7.21 -6.59
CA GLY A 91 -13.64 6.24 -5.96
C GLY A 91 -12.33 5.98 -6.71
N LEU A 92 -12.08 6.66 -7.83
CA LEU A 92 -10.96 6.37 -8.71
C LEU A 92 -9.61 6.65 -8.02
N LEU A 93 -9.52 7.75 -7.27
CA LEU A 93 -8.34 8.10 -6.49
C LEU A 93 -8.03 7.04 -5.42
N GLY A 94 -9.04 6.66 -4.62
CA GLY A 94 -8.90 5.62 -3.59
C GLY A 94 -8.37 4.31 -4.18
N LYS A 95 -9.01 3.80 -5.23
CA LYS A 95 -8.58 2.56 -5.90
C LYS A 95 -7.16 2.62 -6.46
N GLY A 96 -6.70 3.80 -6.87
CA GLY A 96 -5.31 4.02 -7.28
C GLY A 96 -4.33 3.88 -6.11
N LEU A 97 -4.67 4.46 -4.95
CA LEU A 97 -3.88 4.31 -3.73
C LEU A 97 -3.82 2.86 -3.27
N ASP A 98 -4.96 2.16 -3.30
CA ASP A 98 -5.05 0.76 -2.90
C ASP A 98 -4.15 -0.12 -3.78
N ALA A 99 -4.19 0.12 -5.10
CA ALA A 99 -3.33 -0.57 -6.06
C ALA A 99 -1.84 -0.28 -5.83
N TRP A 100 -1.48 0.98 -5.52
CA TRP A 100 -0.10 1.35 -5.23
C TRP A 100 0.40 0.70 -3.94
N PHE A 101 -0.32 0.82 -2.83
CA PHE A 101 0.09 0.20 -1.57
C PHE A 101 0.17 -1.33 -1.68
N ALA A 102 -0.81 -1.98 -2.32
CA ALA A 102 -0.75 -3.41 -2.58
C ALA A 102 0.50 -3.78 -3.41
N HIS A 103 0.85 -2.97 -4.40
CA HIS A 103 2.09 -3.15 -5.17
C HIS A 103 3.36 -2.98 -4.32
N GLU A 104 3.41 -1.99 -3.42
CA GLU A 104 4.54 -1.77 -2.52
C GLU A 104 4.78 -2.97 -1.58
N PHE A 105 3.72 -3.58 -1.04
CA PHE A 105 3.86 -4.82 -0.28
C PHE A 105 4.39 -5.99 -1.15
N ARG A 106 3.98 -6.11 -2.41
CA ARG A 106 4.57 -7.10 -3.33
C ARG A 106 6.04 -6.82 -3.62
N ARG A 107 6.40 -5.55 -3.86
CA ARG A 107 7.80 -5.12 -4.02
C ARG A 107 8.63 -5.45 -2.79
N ALA A 108 8.03 -5.40 -1.60
CA ALA A 108 8.70 -5.79 -0.36
C ALA A 108 9.03 -7.30 -0.28
N GLY A 109 8.43 -8.12 -1.15
CA GLY A 109 8.65 -9.57 -1.24
C GLY A 109 7.48 -10.43 -0.78
N PHE A 110 6.32 -9.85 -0.45
CA PHE A 110 5.12 -10.64 -0.16
C PHE A 110 4.59 -11.31 -1.42
N ASP A 111 3.91 -12.44 -1.24
CA ASP A 111 3.29 -13.19 -2.33
C ASP A 111 2.33 -12.27 -3.13
N PRO A 112 2.50 -12.16 -4.46
CA PRO A 112 1.67 -11.32 -5.31
C PRO A 112 0.16 -11.55 -5.19
N ASP A 113 -0.26 -12.80 -4.96
CA ASP A 113 -1.66 -13.19 -4.88
C ASP A 113 -2.22 -13.17 -3.44
N ALA A 114 -1.35 -13.15 -2.42
CA ALA A 114 -1.77 -13.03 -1.03
C ALA A 114 -2.13 -11.59 -0.61
N VAL A 115 -1.55 -10.58 -1.28
CA VAL A 115 -1.86 -9.17 -1.04
C VAL A 115 -2.99 -8.71 -1.96
N TRP A 116 -4.07 -8.21 -1.38
CA TRP A 116 -5.24 -7.70 -2.10
C TRP A 116 -5.36 -6.18 -1.97
N PRO A 117 -5.83 -5.47 -3.01
CA PRO A 117 -6.33 -5.99 -4.29
C PRO A 117 -5.21 -6.52 -5.18
N ARG A 118 -5.43 -7.68 -5.80
CA ARG A 118 -4.53 -8.30 -6.79
C ARG A 118 -4.32 -7.39 -7.99
N ALA A 119 -3.17 -7.51 -8.66
CA ALA A 119 -2.86 -6.78 -9.88
C ALA A 119 -3.72 -7.23 -11.09
N GLN A 120 -4.37 -8.38 -10.97
CA GLN A 120 -5.25 -8.97 -11.98
C GLN A 120 -6.53 -9.44 -11.31
N ASP A 121 -7.61 -9.53 -12.08
CA ASP A 121 -8.84 -10.13 -11.58
C ASP A 121 -8.69 -11.65 -11.33
N PRO A 122 -9.38 -12.20 -10.32
CA PRO A 122 -10.17 -11.48 -9.32
C PRO A 122 -9.31 -10.67 -8.33
N ARG A 123 -9.75 -9.47 -7.97
CA ARG A 123 -9.04 -8.57 -7.03
C ARG A 123 -8.84 -9.15 -5.64
N VAL A 124 -9.79 -9.96 -5.17
CA VAL A 124 -9.66 -10.74 -3.94
C VAL A 124 -9.77 -12.21 -4.32
N LEU A 125 -8.72 -12.97 -4.02
CA LEU A 125 -8.71 -14.41 -4.21
C LEU A 125 -7.96 -15.04 -3.02
N PRO A 126 -8.65 -15.79 -2.13
CA PRO A 126 -8.02 -16.55 -1.06
C PRO A 126 -6.84 -17.38 -1.57
N THR A 127 -5.71 -17.36 -0.86
CA THR A 127 -4.50 -18.09 -1.25
C THR A 127 -4.74 -19.60 -1.40
N ASP A 128 -5.67 -20.17 -0.62
CA ASP A 128 -6.07 -21.57 -0.74
C ASP A 128 -6.71 -21.89 -2.11
N LEU A 129 -7.42 -20.94 -2.71
CA LEU A 129 -7.97 -21.09 -4.05
C LEU A 129 -6.90 -20.92 -5.13
N THR A 130 -5.92 -20.03 -4.93
CA THR A 130 -4.75 -19.94 -5.81
C THR A 130 -3.99 -21.27 -5.83
N ALA A 131 -3.69 -21.83 -4.66
CA ALA A 131 -3.02 -23.12 -4.53
C ALA A 131 -3.82 -24.27 -5.16
N LEU A 132 -5.15 -24.27 -5.00
CA LEU A 132 -6.03 -25.21 -5.70
C LEU A 132 -5.87 -25.07 -7.21
N LEU A 133 -5.99 -23.85 -7.76
CA LEU A 133 -5.89 -23.61 -9.21
C LEU A 133 -4.54 -24.09 -9.77
N GLU A 134 -3.45 -23.83 -9.07
CA GLU A 134 -2.09 -24.27 -9.43
C GLU A 134 -1.94 -25.80 -9.48
N GLY A 135 -2.68 -26.52 -8.62
CA GLY A 135 -2.72 -27.98 -8.61
C GLY A 135 -3.59 -28.63 -9.70
N LEU A 136 -4.44 -27.85 -10.39
CA LEU A 136 -5.36 -28.40 -11.40
C LEU A 136 -4.70 -28.52 -12.80
N PRO A 137 -5.10 -29.53 -13.60
CA PRO A 137 -4.74 -29.59 -15.02
C PRO A 137 -5.16 -28.33 -15.78
N ALA A 138 -4.34 -27.89 -16.74
CA ALA A 138 -4.53 -26.63 -17.46
C ALA A 138 -5.93 -26.41 -18.08
N PRO A 139 -6.63 -27.43 -18.64
CA PRO A 139 -8.00 -27.24 -19.13
C PRO A 139 -8.99 -26.89 -18.01
N LEU A 140 -8.90 -27.58 -16.87
CA LEU A 140 -9.80 -27.39 -15.74
C LEU A 140 -9.51 -26.07 -15.01
N ARG A 141 -8.23 -25.71 -14.86
CA ARG A 141 -7.80 -24.42 -14.31
C ARG A 141 -8.41 -23.26 -15.08
N ARG A 142 -8.24 -23.24 -16.41
CA ARG A 142 -8.78 -22.17 -17.28
C ARG A 142 -10.30 -22.06 -17.18
N GLU A 143 -10.99 -23.19 -17.10
CA GLU A 143 -12.44 -23.18 -16.93
C GLU A 143 -12.87 -22.63 -15.56
N LEU A 144 -12.16 -22.97 -14.49
CA LEU A 144 -12.45 -22.47 -13.16
C LEU A 144 -12.12 -20.98 -13.02
N GLU A 145 -11.00 -20.51 -13.54
CA GLU A 145 -10.62 -19.08 -13.58
C GLU A 145 -11.70 -18.23 -14.27
N ARG A 146 -12.20 -18.70 -15.42
CA ARG A 146 -13.30 -18.04 -16.16
C ARG A 146 -14.58 -17.91 -15.33
N ARG A 147 -14.88 -18.91 -14.49
CA ARG A 147 -16.04 -18.90 -13.59
C ARG A 147 -15.81 -18.00 -12.38
N LEU A 148 -14.64 -18.09 -11.75
CA LEU A 148 -14.26 -17.30 -10.58
C LEU A 148 -14.35 -15.80 -10.85
N GLY A 149 -13.97 -15.34 -12.04
CA GLY A 149 -14.12 -13.93 -12.43
C GLY A 149 -15.55 -13.37 -12.32
N ARG A 150 -16.56 -14.24 -12.34
CA ARG A 150 -18.00 -13.90 -12.22
C ARG A 150 -18.60 -14.27 -10.86
N MET A 151 -17.89 -15.02 -10.03
CA MET A 151 -18.41 -15.57 -8.77
C MET A 151 -18.05 -14.70 -7.57
N ARG A 152 -18.80 -13.62 -7.38
CA ARG A 152 -18.54 -12.62 -6.32
C ARG A 152 -18.62 -13.15 -4.88
N SER A 153 -19.31 -14.27 -4.66
CA SER A 153 -19.39 -14.93 -3.35
C SER A 153 -18.07 -15.56 -2.91
N VAL A 154 -17.20 -15.90 -3.85
CA VAL A 154 -15.92 -16.59 -3.62
C VAL A 154 -14.74 -15.68 -3.94
N ALA A 155 -14.87 -14.87 -4.99
CA ALA A 155 -13.86 -13.92 -5.43
C ALA A 155 -14.48 -12.51 -5.53
N PRO A 156 -14.69 -11.84 -4.37
CA PRO A 156 -15.28 -10.51 -4.32
C PRO A 156 -14.35 -9.46 -4.93
N GLN A 157 -14.90 -8.27 -5.19
CA GLN A 157 -14.11 -7.13 -5.68
C GLN A 157 -13.41 -6.38 -4.55
N ASP A 158 -14.02 -6.37 -3.35
CA ASP A 158 -13.51 -5.68 -2.17
C ASP A 158 -13.30 -6.67 -1.02
N ALA A 159 -12.23 -6.48 -0.25
CA ALA A 159 -11.94 -7.31 0.90
C ALA A 159 -12.78 -6.85 2.11
N ARG A 160 -13.51 -7.79 2.72
CA ARG A 160 -14.32 -7.53 3.92
C ARG A 160 -13.83 -8.42 5.06
N ILE A 161 -13.49 -7.79 6.17
CA ILE A 161 -12.99 -8.45 7.37
C ILE A 161 -13.93 -8.11 8.53
N LEU A 162 -14.28 -9.12 9.30
CA LEU A 162 -15.13 -8.94 10.47
C LEU A 162 -14.34 -8.20 11.55
N GLY A 163 -14.81 -7.05 12.03
CA GLY A 163 -14.22 -6.35 13.17
C GLY A 163 -14.80 -6.80 14.51
N ARG A 164 -14.45 -6.10 15.58
CA ARG A 164 -15.03 -6.31 16.91
C ARG A 164 -16.52 -5.97 16.94
N ALA A 165 -16.91 -4.82 16.39
CA ALA A 165 -18.26 -4.28 16.43
C ALA A 165 -19.02 -4.51 15.12
N TYR A 166 -18.35 -4.43 13.97
CA TYR A 166 -18.97 -4.56 12.65
C TYR A 166 -17.98 -5.06 11.60
N THR A 167 -18.52 -5.58 10.49
CA THR A 167 -17.72 -5.94 9.31
C THR A 167 -17.23 -4.68 8.62
N LYS A 168 -15.93 -4.62 8.34
CA LYS A 168 -15.29 -3.49 7.67
C LYS A 168 -14.79 -3.91 6.29
N GLN A 169 -15.03 -3.07 5.30
CA GLN A 169 -14.28 -3.11 4.05
C GLN A 169 -12.90 -2.50 4.30
N VAL A 170 -11.85 -3.25 3.96
CA VAL A 170 -10.45 -2.85 4.16
C VAL A 170 -9.79 -2.76 2.79
N ASP A 171 -9.06 -1.66 2.57
CA ASP A 171 -8.65 -1.25 1.24
C ASP A 171 -7.45 -2.06 0.72
N VAL A 172 -6.49 -2.38 1.60
CA VAL A 172 -5.41 -3.33 1.31
C VAL A 172 -5.30 -4.37 2.42
N VAL A 173 -5.31 -5.66 2.04
CA VAL A 173 -5.41 -6.79 2.98
C VAL A 173 -4.47 -7.92 2.58
N MET A 174 -3.89 -8.58 3.58
CA MET A 174 -3.32 -9.92 3.42
C MET A 174 -3.89 -10.82 4.51
N SER A 175 -4.54 -11.92 4.10
CA SER A 175 -5.14 -12.86 5.04
C SER A 175 -5.25 -14.26 4.44
N SER A 176 -5.12 -15.28 5.29
CA SER A 176 -5.36 -16.67 4.94
C SER A 176 -6.14 -17.41 6.03
N TRP A 177 -6.65 -18.60 5.72
CA TRP A 177 -7.23 -19.48 6.74
C TRP A 177 -6.23 -19.82 7.85
N GLN A 178 -4.96 -20.01 7.51
CA GLN A 178 -3.92 -20.46 8.45
C GLN A 178 -3.46 -19.37 9.40
N THR A 179 -3.42 -18.11 8.94
CA THR A 179 -2.81 -16.99 9.68
C THR A 179 -3.83 -15.97 10.18
N GLY A 180 -5.06 -15.98 9.66
CA GLY A 180 -5.97 -14.86 9.83
C GLY A 180 -5.45 -13.62 9.10
N PRO A 181 -5.92 -12.41 9.42
CA PRO A 181 -5.38 -11.18 8.86
C PRO A 181 -3.99 -10.86 9.40
N GLU A 182 -3.05 -10.60 8.49
CA GLU A 182 -1.68 -10.17 8.83
C GLU A 182 -1.48 -8.69 8.49
N LEU A 183 -2.13 -8.21 7.43
CA LEU A 183 -2.10 -6.83 6.97
C LEU A 183 -3.54 -6.31 6.83
N LEU A 184 -3.79 -5.13 7.42
CA LEU A 184 -5.04 -4.38 7.29
C LEU A 184 -4.72 -2.90 7.11
N LEU A 185 -4.91 -2.37 5.90
CA LEU A 185 -4.62 -0.98 5.60
C LEU A 185 -5.88 -0.27 5.10
N SER A 186 -6.21 0.83 5.78
CA SER A 186 -7.24 1.78 5.34
C SER A 186 -6.58 2.95 4.62
N THR A 187 -7.09 3.30 3.44
CA THR A 187 -6.65 4.46 2.66
C THR A 187 -7.74 5.52 2.67
N LYS A 188 -7.33 6.78 2.78
CA LYS A 188 -8.22 7.94 2.69
C LYS A 188 -7.56 9.02 1.88
N SER A 189 -8.38 9.80 1.18
CA SER A 189 -7.90 10.95 0.43
C SER A 189 -8.80 12.17 0.59
N GLN A 190 -8.22 13.35 0.44
CA GLN A 190 -8.94 14.60 0.51
C GLN A 190 -8.29 15.69 -0.36
N SER A 191 -9.07 16.27 -1.27
CA SER A 191 -8.61 17.31 -2.19
C SER A 191 -9.02 18.74 -1.78
N GLY A 192 -9.91 18.90 -0.81
CA GLY A 192 -10.41 20.20 -0.37
C GLY A 192 -11.32 20.11 0.86
N SER A 193 -11.91 21.24 1.25
CA SER A 193 -12.82 21.36 2.41
C SER A 193 -12.20 20.79 3.70
N PHE A 194 -10.95 21.15 3.98
CA PHE A 194 -10.15 20.58 5.07
C PHE A 194 -10.73 20.88 6.45
N GLY A 195 -11.02 22.17 6.73
CA GLY A 195 -11.60 22.59 8.01
C GLY A 195 -12.87 21.83 8.43
N ASN A 196 -13.77 21.57 7.49
CA ASN A 196 -15.06 20.94 7.78
C ASN A 196 -14.97 19.43 7.96
N ASN A 197 -14.05 18.77 7.27
CA ASN A 197 -14.05 17.31 7.14
C ASN A 197 -12.97 16.62 7.96
N LEU A 198 -11.85 17.29 8.30
CA LEU A 198 -10.73 16.63 8.98
C LEU A 198 -11.12 16.04 10.33
N ALA A 199 -11.94 16.73 11.13
CA ALA A 199 -12.39 16.22 12.43
C ALA A 199 -13.20 14.91 12.29
N ASN A 200 -14.21 14.91 11.41
CA ASN A 200 -15.03 13.72 11.17
C ASN A 200 -14.17 12.54 10.69
N ARG A 201 -13.17 12.80 9.83
CA ARG A 201 -12.23 11.77 9.36
C ARG A 201 -11.37 11.20 10.48
N PHE A 202 -10.94 12.06 11.41
CA PHE A 202 -10.19 11.62 12.57
C PHE A 202 -11.00 10.65 13.42
N GLU A 203 -12.25 11.00 13.72
CA GLU A 203 -13.16 10.18 14.53
C GLU A 203 -13.47 8.84 13.85
N GLU A 204 -13.75 8.85 12.54
CA GLU A 204 -13.91 7.63 11.74
C GLU A 204 -12.68 6.73 11.82
N ALA A 205 -11.48 7.30 11.66
CA ALA A 205 -10.22 6.55 11.72
C ALA A 205 -9.97 5.97 13.13
N TYR A 206 -10.32 6.70 14.19
CA TYR A 206 -10.23 6.19 15.57
C TYR A 206 -11.16 4.99 15.78
N GLY A 207 -12.41 5.09 15.33
CA GLY A 207 -13.38 4.01 15.39
C GLY A 207 -12.94 2.78 14.58
N ASP A 208 -12.37 3.01 13.40
CA ASP A 208 -11.82 1.96 12.54
C ASP A 208 -10.64 1.23 13.19
N ALA A 209 -9.69 1.98 13.78
CA ALA A 209 -8.56 1.42 14.51
C ALA A 209 -9.05 0.52 15.64
N GLY A 210 -9.94 1.02 16.50
CA GLY A 210 -10.51 0.24 17.60
C GLY A 210 -11.27 -1.00 17.13
N ASN A 211 -12.05 -0.89 16.04
CA ASN A 211 -12.81 -2.01 15.49
C ASN A 211 -11.90 -3.14 14.95
N LEU A 212 -10.80 -2.79 14.28
CA LEU A 212 -9.87 -3.77 13.72
C LEU A 212 -8.88 -4.30 14.76
N ARG A 213 -8.21 -3.41 15.52
CA ARG A 213 -7.16 -3.77 16.48
C ARG A 213 -7.67 -4.64 17.62
N ALA A 214 -8.87 -4.33 18.14
CA ALA A 214 -9.44 -5.11 19.23
C ALA A 214 -9.76 -6.56 18.82
N ARG A 215 -9.93 -6.84 17.52
CA ARG A 215 -10.14 -8.19 17.01
C ARG A 215 -8.86 -8.85 16.49
N TYR A 216 -7.95 -8.06 15.91
CA TYR A 216 -6.71 -8.54 15.31
C TYR A 216 -5.49 -7.86 15.96
N PRO A 217 -5.16 -8.22 17.22
CA PRO A 217 -4.08 -7.57 17.97
C PRO A 217 -2.68 -7.82 17.39
N LEU A 218 -2.52 -8.86 16.56
CA LEU A 218 -1.24 -9.23 15.92
C LEU A 218 -1.10 -8.75 14.48
N ALA A 219 -2.17 -8.26 13.85
CA ALA A 219 -2.12 -7.75 12.49
C ALA A 219 -1.41 -6.39 12.46
N ALA A 220 -0.66 -6.12 11.39
CA ALA A 220 -0.23 -4.76 11.08
C ALA A 220 -1.45 -3.98 10.57
N VAL A 221 -1.89 -2.99 11.35
CA VAL A 221 -3.06 -2.16 11.02
C VAL A 221 -2.59 -0.75 10.72
N GLY A 222 -2.74 -0.31 9.46
CA GLY A 222 -2.23 0.97 8.99
C GLY A 222 -3.33 1.93 8.54
N PHE A 223 -3.02 3.23 8.60
CA PHE A 223 -3.85 4.29 8.02
C PHE A 223 -3.02 5.21 7.12
N ALA A 224 -3.38 5.27 5.85
CA ALA A 224 -2.78 6.16 4.88
C ALA A 224 -3.72 7.29 4.52
N PHE A 225 -3.28 8.54 4.70
CA PHE A 225 -4.05 9.72 4.34
C PHE A 225 -3.32 10.53 3.28
N VAL A 226 -4.01 10.80 2.17
CA VAL A 226 -3.43 11.48 1.01
C VAL A 226 -4.18 12.78 0.75
N VAL A 227 -3.48 13.90 0.87
CA VAL A 227 -4.08 15.22 0.75
C VAL A 227 -3.54 15.98 -0.46
N SER A 228 -4.40 16.77 -1.09
CA SER A 228 -3.94 17.71 -2.11
C SER A 228 -3.13 18.84 -1.48
N ALA A 229 -2.14 19.35 -2.20
CA ALA A 229 -1.36 20.54 -1.87
C ALA A 229 -2.21 21.80 -1.66
N ALA A 230 -3.49 21.78 -2.05
CA ALA A 230 -4.46 22.80 -1.65
C ALA A 230 -4.53 23.02 -0.12
N ILE A 231 -4.21 22.01 0.69
CA ILE A 231 -4.15 22.14 2.16
C ILE A 231 -3.12 23.18 2.62
N LEU A 232 -2.09 23.45 1.81
CA LEU A 232 -1.04 24.43 2.14
C LEU A 232 -1.56 25.86 2.23
N ALA A 233 -2.73 26.15 1.63
CA ALA A 233 -3.42 27.43 1.79
C ALA A 233 -4.10 27.57 3.16
N GLU A 234 -4.20 26.48 3.94
CA GLU A 234 -4.81 26.44 5.26
C GLU A 234 -3.80 25.88 6.30
N PRO A 235 -2.81 26.67 6.75
CA PRO A 235 -1.72 26.18 7.62
C PRO A 235 -2.22 25.49 8.91
N THR A 236 -3.30 25.99 9.49
CA THR A 236 -3.92 25.37 10.68
C THR A 236 -4.43 23.95 10.40
N GLN A 237 -4.84 23.65 9.17
CA GLN A 237 -5.26 22.32 8.76
C GLN A 237 -4.07 21.40 8.45
N VAL A 238 -2.93 21.96 8.03
CA VAL A 238 -1.65 21.22 7.92
C VAL A 238 -1.23 20.71 9.30
N ASP A 239 -1.14 21.61 10.28
CA ASP A 239 -0.75 21.26 11.66
C ASP A 239 -1.72 20.24 12.27
N LYS A 240 -3.03 20.45 12.07
CA LYS A 240 -4.06 19.53 12.52
C LYS A 240 -3.93 18.16 11.86
N ALA A 241 -3.68 18.07 10.56
CA ALA A 241 -3.50 16.80 9.87
C ALA A 241 -2.27 16.05 10.41
N VAL A 242 -1.14 16.73 10.62
CA VAL A 242 0.07 16.13 11.21
C VAL A 242 -0.21 15.61 12.62
N ASP A 243 -0.78 16.44 13.50
CA ASP A 243 -1.10 16.08 14.87
C ASP A 243 -2.09 14.90 14.95
N MET A 244 -3.12 14.90 14.12
CA MET A 244 -4.05 13.79 13.99
C MET A 244 -3.34 12.49 13.60
N MET A 245 -2.50 12.52 12.56
CA MET A 245 -1.82 11.33 12.08
C MET A 245 -0.89 10.73 13.15
N LEU A 246 -0.25 11.56 13.96
CA LEU A 246 0.57 11.12 15.09
C LEU A 246 -0.27 10.57 16.26
N LYS A 247 -1.44 11.15 16.53
CA LYS A 247 -2.37 10.70 17.58
C LYS A 247 -3.11 9.41 17.23
N LEU A 248 -3.31 9.12 15.95
CA LEU A 248 -3.90 7.87 15.46
C LEU A 248 -3.01 6.64 15.70
N ARG A 249 -1.71 6.82 15.96
CA ARG A 249 -0.79 5.71 16.21
C ARG A 249 -1.02 5.08 17.59
N ASP A 250 -0.85 3.77 17.68
CA ASP A 250 -0.88 3.02 18.94
C ASP A 250 0.21 3.56 19.87
N ARG A 251 -0.17 3.90 21.11
CA ARG A 251 0.73 4.42 22.15
C ARG A 251 1.04 3.37 23.22
N GLY A 252 0.76 2.11 22.94
CA GLY A 252 0.93 0.97 23.85
C GLY A 252 -0.35 0.58 24.59
N ASP A 253 -1.48 1.24 24.30
CA ASP A 253 -2.79 0.91 24.86
C ASP A 253 -3.61 -0.02 23.94
N GLY A 254 -3.11 -0.32 22.74
CA GLY A 254 -3.74 -1.23 21.79
C GLY A 254 -4.88 -0.62 20.96
N ASN A 255 -5.17 0.68 21.12
CA ASN A 255 -6.34 1.32 20.52
C ASN A 255 -6.04 2.10 19.22
N GLY A 256 -4.77 2.26 18.85
CA GLY A 256 -4.35 2.98 17.65
C GLY A 256 -3.87 2.08 16.51
N TYR A 257 -3.59 2.70 15.37
CA TYR A 257 -2.93 2.06 14.23
C TYR A 257 -1.47 1.74 14.56
N THR A 258 -0.97 0.62 14.05
CA THR A 258 0.45 0.25 14.11
C THR A 258 1.33 1.40 13.60
N THR A 259 0.94 2.01 12.49
CA THR A 259 1.59 3.20 11.95
C THR A 259 0.65 3.96 11.01
N THR A 260 1.00 5.19 10.71
CA THR A 260 0.22 6.10 9.85
C THR A 260 1.13 6.80 8.86
N THR A 261 0.63 7.11 7.66
CA THR A 261 1.36 7.90 6.65
C THR A 261 0.52 9.02 6.07
N LEU A 262 1.15 10.19 5.89
CA LEU A 262 0.54 11.39 5.34
C LEU A 262 1.30 11.80 4.07
N ILE A 263 0.59 11.84 2.94
CA ILE A 263 1.16 12.11 1.62
C ILE A 263 0.53 13.36 1.04
N CYS A 264 1.35 14.31 0.59
CA CYS A 264 0.90 15.50 -0.13
C CYS A 264 1.13 15.32 -1.63
N TYR A 265 0.11 15.61 -2.44
CA TYR A 265 0.21 15.63 -3.89
C TYR A 265 -0.25 16.97 -4.48
N GLU A 266 0.48 17.46 -5.47
CA GLU A 266 0.23 18.70 -6.18
C GLU A 266 -0.17 18.39 -7.63
N PRO A 267 -1.44 18.64 -8.01
CA PRO A 267 -1.84 18.64 -9.41
C PRO A 267 -1.11 19.74 -10.19
N LEU A 268 -0.49 19.38 -11.31
CA LEU A 268 0.20 20.29 -12.21
C LEU A 268 -0.69 20.65 -13.42
N PRO A 269 -0.45 21.81 -14.07
CA PRO A 269 -1.03 22.11 -15.37
C PRO A 269 -0.74 20.97 -16.36
N GLY A 270 -1.76 20.43 -17.02
CA GLY A 270 -1.66 19.24 -17.88
C GLY A 270 -2.10 17.93 -17.22
N GLY A 271 -2.49 17.97 -15.94
CA GLY A 271 -3.10 16.85 -15.22
C GLY A 271 -2.11 15.83 -14.66
N GLU A 272 -0.81 16.10 -14.77
CA GLU A 272 0.21 15.38 -14.03
C GLU A 272 0.16 15.71 -12.54
N VAL A 273 0.74 14.84 -11.72
CA VAL A 273 0.86 15.03 -10.27
C VAL A 273 2.31 15.03 -9.87
N ARG A 274 2.69 15.97 -9.00
CA ARG A 274 3.96 15.97 -8.27
C ARG A 274 3.69 15.60 -6.81
N LEU A 275 4.48 14.70 -6.25
CA LEU A 275 4.46 14.45 -4.81
C LEU A 275 5.31 15.48 -4.07
N ARG A 276 4.86 15.88 -2.88
CA ARG A 276 5.49 16.89 -2.04
C ARG A 276 5.89 16.27 -0.69
N PRO A 277 6.84 15.32 -0.66
CA PRO A 277 7.21 14.59 0.57
C PRO A 277 7.79 15.51 1.66
N GLU A 278 8.31 16.67 1.29
CA GLU A 278 8.89 17.67 2.18
C GLU A 278 7.84 18.49 2.98
N VAL A 279 6.56 18.38 2.63
CA VAL A 279 5.48 19.12 3.31
C VAL A 279 5.24 18.64 4.74
N PHE A 280 5.47 17.36 5.01
CA PHE A 280 5.18 16.73 6.30
C PHE A 280 6.45 16.18 6.94
N PRO A 281 6.47 16.00 8.28
CA PRO A 281 7.57 15.34 8.96
C PRO A 281 7.92 14.00 8.30
N SER A 282 9.21 13.73 8.10
CA SER A 282 9.67 12.54 7.36
C SER A 282 9.20 11.22 7.99
N GLU A 283 8.94 11.20 9.29
CA GLU A 283 8.38 10.05 10.03
C GLU A 283 6.92 9.70 9.67
N LEU A 284 6.18 10.62 9.05
CA LEU A 284 4.86 10.35 8.45
C LEU A 284 4.98 9.95 6.97
N GLY A 285 6.19 9.92 6.41
CA GLY A 285 6.42 9.53 5.03
C GLY A 285 6.11 8.06 4.75
N PRO A 286 5.90 7.70 3.48
CA PRO A 286 5.56 6.32 3.10
C PRO A 286 6.69 5.32 3.38
N GLY A 287 7.96 5.72 3.37
CA GLY A 287 9.09 4.84 3.67
C GLY A 287 9.03 4.26 5.09
N PRO A 288 9.12 5.11 6.14
CA PRO A 288 8.98 4.66 7.54
C PRO A 288 7.66 3.92 7.81
N PHE A 289 6.59 4.31 7.13
CA PHE A 289 5.31 3.61 7.21
C PHE A 289 5.40 2.18 6.70
N MET A 290 5.94 1.97 5.49
CA MET A 290 6.10 0.62 4.93
C MET A 290 7.02 -0.23 5.80
N GLU A 291 8.13 0.32 6.30
CA GLU A 291 9.04 -0.37 7.22
C GLU A 291 8.30 -0.85 8.48
N ALA A 292 7.57 0.03 9.15
CA ALA A 292 6.85 -0.31 10.36
C ALA A 292 5.76 -1.37 10.12
N MET A 293 4.99 -1.25 9.03
CA MET A 293 3.97 -2.24 8.66
C MET A 293 4.60 -3.61 8.42
N ILE A 294 5.69 -3.67 7.65
CA ILE A 294 6.38 -4.92 7.31
C ILE A 294 7.02 -5.53 8.56
N ASP A 295 7.65 -4.71 9.40
CA ASP A 295 8.27 -5.16 10.65
C ASP A 295 7.25 -5.79 11.59
N THR A 296 6.06 -5.19 11.74
CA THR A 296 4.99 -5.76 12.57
C THR A 296 4.54 -7.12 12.05
N ILE A 297 4.36 -7.28 10.73
CA ILE A 297 4.02 -8.58 10.13
C ILE A 297 5.12 -9.62 10.42
N LEU A 298 6.38 -9.25 10.21
CA LEU A 298 7.52 -10.15 10.40
C LEU A 298 7.79 -10.51 11.86
N GLN A 299 7.43 -9.64 12.81
CA GLN A 299 7.53 -9.89 14.24
C GLN A 299 6.42 -10.83 14.74
N ALA A 300 5.20 -10.69 14.20
CA ALA A 300 4.08 -11.56 14.54
C ALA A 300 4.19 -12.97 13.93
N ALA A 301 4.91 -13.10 12.81
CA ALA A 301 5.09 -14.38 12.12
C ALA A 301 6.37 -15.12 12.57
N PRO A 302 6.37 -16.47 12.62
CA PRO A 302 7.59 -17.24 12.88
C PRO A 302 8.64 -17.04 11.76
N SER A 303 9.90 -17.37 12.07
CA SER A 303 11.04 -17.18 11.15
C SER A 303 10.94 -17.96 9.84
N THR A 304 10.15 -19.05 9.82
CA THR A 304 9.88 -19.90 8.66
C THR A 304 8.87 -19.30 7.68
N ARG A 305 8.18 -18.21 8.04
CA ARG A 305 7.23 -17.49 7.18
C ARG A 305 7.87 -16.22 6.60
N HIS A 306 7.34 -15.79 5.45
CA HIS A 306 7.77 -14.57 4.73
C HIS A 306 9.27 -14.56 4.39
N GLY A 307 9.84 -15.72 4.04
CA GLY A 307 11.28 -15.89 3.80
C GLY A 307 11.85 -14.88 2.81
N ARG A 308 11.12 -14.64 1.71
CA ARG A 308 11.50 -13.67 0.69
C ARG A 308 11.59 -12.23 1.20
N VAL A 309 10.58 -11.80 1.97
CA VAL A 309 10.55 -10.47 2.60
C VAL A 309 11.72 -10.32 3.56
N ARG A 310 11.96 -11.35 4.40
CA ARG A 310 13.07 -11.36 5.36
C ARG A 310 14.43 -11.28 4.67
N GLU A 311 14.62 -11.99 3.56
CA GLU A 311 15.84 -11.95 2.76
C GLU A 311 16.08 -10.55 2.18
N LEU A 312 15.10 -9.99 1.45
CA LEU A 312 15.20 -8.66 0.86
C LEU A 312 15.47 -7.58 1.89
N ARG A 313 14.79 -7.65 3.04
CA ARG A 313 14.97 -6.72 4.15
C ARG A 313 16.36 -6.81 4.79
N ARG A 314 17.01 -7.97 4.77
CA ARG A 314 18.37 -8.17 5.32
C ARG A 314 19.46 -7.75 4.34
N HIS A 315 19.25 -7.94 3.05
CA HIS A 315 20.32 -7.85 2.04
C HIS A 315 20.13 -6.72 1.02
N GLY A 316 18.99 -6.01 1.03
CA GLY A 316 18.67 -4.96 0.06
C GLY A 316 18.31 -5.51 -1.33
N THR A 317 18.91 -6.62 -1.74
CA THR A 317 18.59 -7.35 -2.97
C THR A 317 18.40 -8.83 -2.68
N ALA A 318 17.68 -9.52 -3.58
CA ALA A 318 17.75 -10.97 -3.63
C ALA A 318 19.18 -11.38 -3.88
N THR A 319 19.69 -12.34 -3.14
CA THR A 319 20.68 -13.21 -3.76
C THR A 319 19.82 -14.20 -4.54
N LEU A 320 19.78 -14.11 -5.87
CA LEU A 320 19.19 -15.18 -6.67
C LEU A 320 20.07 -16.42 -6.42
N GLY A 321 19.69 -17.21 -5.41
CA GLY A 321 20.29 -18.49 -5.12
C GLY A 321 20.02 -19.42 -6.30
N SER A 322 21.12 -19.80 -6.96
CA SER A 322 21.27 -20.90 -7.92
C SER A 322 20.57 -22.18 -7.49
#